data_AF-A0A1E4FQ72-F1
#
_entry.id   AF-A0A1E4FQ72-F1
#
_cell.length_a   1.000
_cell.length_b   1.000
_cell.length_c   1.000
_cell.angle_alpha   90.00
_cell.angle_beta   90.00
_cell.angle_gamma   90.00
#
_symmetry.space_group_name_H-M   'P 1'
#
loop_
_entity.id
_entity.type
_entity.pdbx_description
1 polymer ?
#
loop_
_entity_poly.entity_id
_entity_poly.type
_entity_poly.pdbx_seq_one_letter_code
_entity_poly.pdbx_strand_id
1 'polypeptide(L)'
;MNSVVSAVRFFFANILDRLDLDRKLVRVGRARNLPVILRRDDVARLLNATASLKHQAAPSVAYGAGLRVGEVAIAASTAKAC
;
A
#
# COMPACT_ATOMS: atom_id res chain seq x y z
N MET A 1 -3.00 -15.85 -6.49
CA MET A 1 -3.76 -17.02 -6.00
C MET A 1 -4.53 -16.72 -4.72
N ASN A 2 -3.89 -16.25 -3.64
CA ASN A 2 -4.59 -15.93 -2.37
C ASN A 2 -5.67 -14.84 -2.46
N SER A 3 -5.54 -13.90 -3.39
CA SER A 3 -6.55 -12.86 -3.66
C SER A 3 -7.87 -13.46 -4.16
N VAL A 4 -7.78 -14.41 -5.10
CA VAL A 4 -8.92 -15.14 -5.66
C VAL A 4 -9.59 -16.00 -4.57
N VAL A 5 -8.79 -16.75 -3.80
CA VAL A 5 -9.28 -17.52 -2.64
C VAL A 5 -10.02 -16.63 -1.64
N SER A 6 -9.50 -15.43 -1.38
CA SER A 6 -10.15 -14.47 -0.46
C SER A 6 -11.45 -13.91 -1.03
N ALA A 7 -11.50 -13.61 -2.34
CA ALA A 7 -12.71 -13.14 -3.00
C ALA A 7 -13.82 -14.21 -3.02
N VAL A 8 -13.45 -15.47 -3.29
CA VAL A 8 -14.39 -16.60 -3.28
C VAL A 8 -14.93 -16.85 -1.86
N ARG A 9 -14.07 -16.83 -0.83
CA ARG A 9 -14.51 -16.91 0.57
C ARG A 9 -15.46 -15.79 0.94
N PHE A 10 -15.16 -14.55 0.55
CA PHE A 10 -16.02 -13.39 0.81
C PHE A 10 -17.40 -13.56 0.17
N PHE A 11 -17.46 -14.01 -1.09
CA PHE A 11 -18.71 -14.26 -1.80
C PHE A 11 -19.59 -15.31 -1.10
N PHE A 12 -19.03 -16.47 -0.78
CA PHE A 12 -19.79 -17.55 -0.14
C PHE A 12 -20.19 -17.24 1.31
N ALA A 13 -19.35 -16.49 2.04
CA ALA A 13 -19.63 -16.09 3.42
C ALA A 13 -20.63 -14.93 3.54
N ASN A 14 -20.58 -13.92 2.66
CA ASN A 14 -21.38 -12.70 2.81
C ASN A 14 -22.60 -12.65 1.90
N ILE A 15 -22.59 -13.35 0.76
CA ILE A 15 -23.69 -13.29 -0.21
C ILE A 15 -24.57 -14.55 -0.13
N LEU A 16 -23.99 -15.73 0.11
CA LEU A 16 -24.72 -17.00 0.13
C LEU A 16 -24.94 -17.59 1.54
N ASP A 17 -24.39 -16.97 2.59
CA ASP A 17 -24.49 -17.41 4.01
C ASP A 17 -24.21 -18.91 4.24
N ARG A 18 -23.30 -19.48 3.44
CA ARG A 18 -22.91 -20.90 3.49
C ARG A 18 -21.48 -21.03 4.01
N LEU A 19 -21.36 -21.07 5.34
CA LEU A 19 -20.10 -21.18 6.09
C LEU A 19 -19.34 -22.51 5.88
N ASP A 20 -20.00 -23.57 5.41
CA ASP A 20 -19.43 -24.91 5.29
C ASP A 20 -18.30 -25.03 4.25
N LEU A 21 -18.29 -24.15 3.25
CA LEU A 21 -17.28 -24.13 2.18
C LEU A 21 -16.02 -23.35 2.56
N ASP A 22 -16.08 -22.50 3.58
CA ASP A 22 -14.97 -21.64 4.02
C ASP A 22 -13.78 -22.46 4.55
N ARG A 23 -14.06 -23.62 5.18
CA ARG A 23 -13.05 -24.53 5.76
C ARG A 23 -12.17 -25.22 4.72
N LYS A 24 -12.61 -25.35 3.46
CA LYS A 24 -11.82 -26.00 2.39
C LYS A 24 -10.89 -25.03 1.65
N LEU A 25 -11.06 -23.72 1.83
CA LEU A 25 -10.26 -22.67 1.17
C LEU A 25 -9.04 -22.29 2.02
N VAL A 26 -8.03 -23.16 2.00
CA VAL A 26 -6.74 -22.94 2.67
C VAL A 26 -5.99 -21.81 1.96
N ARG A 27 -5.70 -20.72 2.68
CA ARG A 27 -4.79 -19.68 2.18
C ARG A 27 -3.38 -20.26 2.14
N VAL A 28 -2.77 -20.28 0.95
CA VAL A 28 -1.34 -20.60 0.84
C VAL A 28 -0.56 -19.43 1.44
N GLY A 29 0.28 -19.66 2.45
CA GLY A 29 1.12 -18.60 3.01
C GLY A 29 2.03 -18.01 1.92
N ARG A 30 1.81 -16.75 1.53
CA ARG A 30 2.72 -16.08 0.59
C ARG A 30 3.88 -15.50 1.39
N ALA A 31 5.08 -16.03 1.17
CA ALA A 31 6.30 -15.43 1.69
C ALA A 31 6.35 -13.96 1.25
N ARG A 32 6.41 -13.03 2.20
CA ARG A 32 6.61 -11.62 1.92
C ARG A 32 8.09 -11.44 1.64
N ASN A 33 8.42 -11.00 0.43
CA ASN A 33 9.79 -10.59 0.13
C ASN A 33 10.17 -9.42 1.05
N LEU A 34 11.39 -9.45 1.55
CA LEU A 34 11.92 -8.35 2.34
C LEU A 34 11.86 -7.08 1.47
N PRO A 35 11.21 -6.00 1.95
CA PRO A 35 11.06 -4.79 1.14
C PRO A 35 12.43 -4.23 0.79
N VAL A 36 12.58 -3.74 -0.44
CA VAL A 36 13.79 -3.02 -0.87
C VAL A 36 13.86 -1.72 -0.07
N ILE A 37 14.81 -1.64 0.85
CA ILE A 37 15.08 -0.43 1.63
C ILE A 37 15.99 0.45 0.78
N LEU A 38 15.52 1.66 0.42
CA LEU A 38 16.36 2.65 -0.25
C LEU A 38 17.44 3.16 0.70
N ARG A 39 18.66 3.34 0.19
CA ARG A 39 19.73 3.98 0.94
C ARG A 39 19.47 5.48 1.03
N ARG A 40 20.03 6.13 2.06
CA ARG A 40 19.87 7.59 2.25
C ARG A 40 20.32 8.39 1.04
N ASP A 41 21.37 7.94 0.35
CA ASP A 41 21.89 8.59 -0.86
C ASP A 41 20.90 8.50 -2.03
N ASP A 42 20.19 7.39 -2.17
CA ASP A 42 19.16 7.21 -3.20
C ASP A 42 17.97 8.12 -2.93
N VAL A 43 17.59 8.29 -1.66
CA VAL A 43 16.51 9.22 -1.24
C VAL A 43 16.92 10.67 -1.53
N ALA A 44 18.15 11.06 -1.23
CA ALA A 44 18.65 12.40 -1.52
C ALA A 44 18.66 12.70 -3.03
N ARG A 45 19.09 11.73 -3.86
CA ARG A 45 19.02 11.85 -5.33
C ARG A 45 17.59 11.95 -5.82
N LEU A 46 16.67 11.17 -5.25
CA LEU A 46 15.25 11.20 -5.60
C LEU A 46 14.62 12.56 -5.28
N LEU A 47 14.92 13.13 -4.11
CA LEU A 47 14.44 14.44 -3.69
C LEU A 47 15.01 15.58 -4.55
N ASN A 48 16.31 15.54 -4.86
CA ASN A 48 16.98 16.55 -5.68
C ASN A 48 16.56 16.50 -7.16
N ALA A 49 16.06 15.36 -7.65
CA ALA A 49 15.54 15.23 -9.00
C ALA A 49 14.12 15.82 -9.17
N THR A 50 13.43 16.16 -8.09
CA THR A 50 12.07 16.72 -8.15
C THR A 50 12.09 18.25 -8.27
N ALA A 51 11.43 18.78 -9.31
CA ALA A 51 11.42 20.22 -9.60
C ALA A 51 10.28 21.00 -8.93
N SER A 52 9.29 20.31 -8.32
CA SER A 52 8.12 20.96 -7.70
C SER A 52 8.05 20.71 -6.20
N LEU A 53 7.70 21.76 -5.43
CA LEU A 53 7.59 21.67 -3.97
C LEU A 53 6.64 20.56 -3.51
N LYS A 54 5.54 20.31 -4.25
CA LYS A 54 4.58 19.23 -3.97
C LYS A 54 5.21 17.86 -4.15
N HIS A 55 6.05 17.69 -5.17
CA HIS A 55 6.71 16.42 -5.47
C HIS A 55 7.94 16.18 -4.60
N GLN A 56 8.49 17.21 -3.96
CA GLN A 56 9.53 17.07 -2.94
C GLN A 56 8.94 16.80 -1.54
N ALA A 57 7.84 17.48 -1.19
CA ALA A 57 7.18 17.34 0.11
C ALA A 57 6.56 15.94 0.29
N ALA A 58 5.90 15.40 -0.73
CA ALA A 58 5.27 14.07 -0.66
C ALA A 58 6.26 12.94 -0.27
N PRO A 59 7.39 12.71 -0.97
CA PRO A 59 8.36 11.70 -0.57
C PRO A 59 9.10 12.02 0.74
N SER A 60 9.32 13.30 1.06
CA SER A 60 9.93 13.72 2.33
C SER A 60 9.06 13.33 3.53
N VAL A 61 7.75 13.57 3.44
CA VAL A 61 6.78 13.20 4.48
C VAL A 61 6.56 11.68 4.51
N ALA A 62 6.49 11.03 3.34
CA ALA A 62 6.39 9.57 3.25
C ALA A 62 7.56 8.87 3.97
N TYR A 63 8.79 9.33 3.74
CA TYR A 63 9.99 8.76 4.33
C TYR A 63 10.17 9.17 5.80
N GLY A 64 9.93 10.43 6.15
CA GLY A 64 10.10 10.96 7.50
C GLY A 64 9.06 10.48 8.51
N ALA A 65 7.81 10.27 8.07
CA ALA A 65 6.71 9.82 8.92
C ALA A 65 6.28 8.36 8.66
N GLY A 66 6.88 7.68 7.67
CA GLY A 66 6.55 6.29 7.32
C GLY A 66 5.13 6.12 6.74
N LEU A 67 4.56 7.19 6.18
CA LEU A 67 3.20 7.18 5.65
C LEU A 67 3.10 6.38 4.36
N ARG A 68 1.95 5.72 4.18
CA ARG A 68 1.63 5.04 2.92
C ARG A 68 1.28 6.04 1.84
N VAL A 69 1.47 5.64 0.58
CA VAL A 69 1.18 6.48 -0.60
C VAL A 69 -0.24 7.03 -0.58
N GLY A 70 -1.23 6.27 -0.11
CA GLY A 70 -2.62 6.75 0.02
C GLY A 70 -2.77 7.90 1.03
N GLU A 71 -2.07 7.85 2.15
CA GLU A 71 -2.11 8.88 3.19
C GLU A 71 -1.40 10.16 2.72
N VAL A 72 -0.25 10.00 2.06
CA VAL A 72 0.53 11.10 1.47
C VAL A 72 -0.24 11.76 0.33
N ALA A 73 -0.95 10.98 -0.50
CA ALA A 73 -1.77 11.53 -1.58
C ALA A 73 -2.92 12.40 -1.05
N ILE A 74 -3.56 11.97 0.05
CA ILE A 74 -4.59 12.75 0.73
C ILE A 74 -3.97 14.04 1.29
N ALA A 75 -2.85 13.96 2.00
CA ALA A 75 -2.16 15.11 2.59
C ALA A 75 -1.57 16.09 1.55
N ALA A 76 -1.10 15.59 0.40
CA ALA A 76 -0.60 16.42 -0.69
C ALA A 76 -1.74 17.08 -1.48
N SER A 77 -2.92 16.45 -1.52
CA SER A 77 -4.11 17.02 -2.16
C SER A 77 -4.70 18.18 -1.36
N THR A 78 -4.64 18.13 -0.03
CA THR A 78 -5.09 19.24 0.83
C THR A 78 -4.16 20.45 0.72
N ALA A 79 -2.86 20.25 0.49
CA ALA A 79 -1.91 21.32 0.19
C ALA A 79 -2.07 21.96 -1.21
N LYS A 80 -2.98 21.46 -2.06
CA LYS A 80 -3.38 22.12 -3.32
C LYS A 80 -4.61 23.01 -3.15
N ALA A 81 -5.35 22.86 -2.06
CA ALA A 81 -6.58 23.60 -1.77
C ALA A 81 -6.34 24.85 -0.89
N CYS A 82 -5.15 24.99 -0.30
CA CYS A 82 -4.69 26.22 0.35
C CYS A 82 -3.83 27.03 -0.63
#